data_AF-A0A0E3QYS2-F1
#
_entry.id   AF-A0A0E3QYS2-F1
#
_cell.length_a   1.000
_cell.length_b   1.000
_cell.length_c   1.000
_cell.angle_alpha   90.00
_cell.angle_beta   90.00
_cell.angle_gamma   90.00
#
_symmetry.space_group_name_H-M   'P 1'
#
loop_
_entity.id
_entity.type
_entity.pdbx_description
1 polymer ?
#
loop_
_entity_poly.entity_id
_entity_poly.type
_entity_poly.pdbx_seq_one_letter_code
_entity_poly.pdbx_strand_id
1 'polypeptide(L)'
;MSPCPPLTLEDSLREMFPEEWLRQTAKETGLIVRERKIDPVIIFWVLTLSFGVRLQRTLASLKREYETESQKTISDSSWYYRFTPELVEFLHQCVIHGMGELAKEPGRKLSKKLETFQDVVIQDSTIVRLHSSLADKFPAARSRTVAAGVKVGVMVSAVANGPRTVALYSEKTAEIKTLKIGPWIKDRILLVDLGSTKLKCCKS
;
A
#
# COMPACT_ATOMS: atom_id res chain seq x y z
N MET A 1 6.55 10.85 37.37
CA MET A 1 6.70 10.22 36.05
C MET A 1 6.28 11.26 35.03
N SER A 2 7.22 11.77 34.24
CA SER A 2 6.89 12.71 33.16
C SER A 2 6.04 11.99 32.12
N PRO A 3 5.02 12.64 31.52
CA PRO A 3 4.27 12.05 30.42
C PRO A 3 5.25 11.77 29.27
N CYS A 4 5.19 10.56 28.71
CA CYS A 4 5.91 10.24 27.49
C CYS A 4 5.43 11.23 26.41
N PRO A 5 6.34 11.90 25.66
CA PRO A 5 5.91 12.76 24.57
C PRO A 5 5.05 11.96 23.57
N PRO A 6 4.05 12.59 22.93
CA PRO A 6 3.24 11.90 21.94
C PRO A 6 4.15 11.39 20.82
N LEU A 7 3.99 10.12 20.43
CA LEU A 7 4.69 9.52 19.31
C LEU A 7 4.49 10.39 18.06
N THR A 8 5.58 10.71 17.37
CA THR A 8 5.47 11.35 16.07
C THR A 8 4.97 10.34 15.03
N LEU A 9 4.51 10.83 13.88
CA LEU A 9 4.21 9.96 12.74
C LEU A 9 5.44 9.13 12.33
N GLU A 10 6.63 9.72 12.42
CA GLU A 10 7.88 9.03 12.11
C GLU A 10 8.15 7.89 13.09
N ASP A 11 7.97 8.13 14.39
CA ASP A 11 8.15 7.09 15.42
C ASP A 11 7.17 5.93 15.19
N SER A 12 5.91 6.24 14.90
CA SER A 12 4.88 5.23 14.63
C SER A 12 5.20 4.39 13.39
N LEU A 13 5.74 5.02 12.34
CA LEU A 13 6.17 4.33 11.13
C LEU A 13 7.40 3.45 11.38
N ARG A 14 8.36 3.90 12.20
CA ARG A 14 9.56 3.14 12.58
C ARG A 14 9.23 1.96 13.49
N GLU A 15 8.24 2.11 14.38
CA GLU A 15 7.69 1.00 15.17
C GLU A 15 6.99 -0.04 14.28
N MET A 16 6.22 0.42 13.30
CA MET A 16 5.53 -0.45 12.34
C MET A 16 6.51 -1.16 11.39
N PHE A 17 7.64 -0.54 11.04
CA PHE A 17 8.66 -1.12 10.17
C PHE A 17 10.04 -1.12 10.84
N PRO A 18 10.30 -2.04 11.79
CA PRO A 18 11.60 -2.17 12.42
C PRO A 18 12.69 -2.46 11.40
N GLU A 19 13.86 -1.83 11.56
CA GLU A 19 14.96 -1.98 10.61
C GLU A 19 15.43 -3.43 10.46
N GLU A 20 15.48 -4.17 11.56
CA GLU A 20 15.88 -5.58 11.57
C GLU A 20 14.91 -6.42 10.74
N TRP A 21 13.60 -6.16 10.87
CA TRP A 21 12.57 -6.82 10.08
C TRP A 21 12.74 -6.51 8.59
N LEU A 22 12.94 -5.24 8.22
CA LEU A 22 13.16 -4.84 6.83
C LEU A 22 14.42 -5.52 6.23
N ARG A 23 15.53 -5.58 6.97
CA ARG A 23 16.76 -6.25 6.51
C ARG A 23 16.56 -7.74 6.34
N GLN A 24 15.83 -8.38 7.25
CA GLN A 24 15.54 -9.81 7.18
C GLN A 24 14.65 -10.13 5.98
N THR A 25 13.54 -9.41 5.80
CA THR A 25 12.64 -9.54 4.64
C THR A 25 13.37 -9.30 3.32
N ALA A 26 14.29 -8.32 3.27
CA ALA A 26 15.10 -8.06 2.08
C ALA A 26 16.06 -9.22 1.73
N LYS A 27 16.52 -9.99 2.72
CA LYS A 27 17.32 -11.21 2.48
C LYS A 27 16.43 -12.36 1.99
N GLU A 28 15.28 -12.55 2.63
CA GLU A 28 14.33 -13.63 2.31
C GLU A 28 13.77 -13.50 0.89
N THR A 29 13.46 -12.28 0.47
CA THR A 29 12.96 -11.98 -0.89
C THR A 29 14.06 -11.94 -1.95
N GLY A 30 15.34 -12.02 -1.55
CA GLY A 30 16.48 -11.97 -2.46
C GLY A 30 16.84 -10.57 -2.96
N LEU A 31 16.17 -9.51 -2.48
CA LEU A 31 16.52 -8.11 -2.80
C LEU A 31 17.98 -7.82 -2.45
N ILE A 32 18.45 -8.34 -1.30
CA ILE A 32 19.83 -8.23 -0.84
C ILE A 32 20.42 -9.62 -0.60
N VAL A 33 21.19 -10.12 -1.57
CA VAL A 33 21.98 -11.36 -1.41
C VAL A 33 23.34 -11.09 -0.77
N ARG A 34 23.93 -9.92 -1.05
CA ARG A 34 25.14 -9.42 -0.39
C ARG A 34 24.97 -7.94 -0.12
N GLU A 35 25.03 -7.56 1.15
CA GLU A 35 24.95 -6.16 1.58
C GLU A 35 26.23 -5.45 1.12
N ARG A 36 26.12 -4.69 0.03
CA ARG A 36 27.24 -3.95 -0.59
C ARG A 36 26.98 -2.45 -0.50
N LYS A 37 26.50 -1.86 -1.59
CA LYS A 37 26.30 -0.41 -1.73
C LYS A 37 24.88 0.05 -1.44
N ILE A 38 23.94 -0.89 -1.38
CA ILE A 38 22.52 -0.64 -1.25
C ILE A 38 22.05 -1.17 0.10
N ASP A 39 21.46 -0.28 0.89
CA ASP A 39 20.81 -0.60 2.15
C ASP A 39 19.29 -0.75 1.90
N PRO A 40 18.69 -1.89 2.28
CA PRO A 40 17.26 -2.14 2.06
C PRO A 40 16.35 -1.23 2.88
N VAL A 41 16.77 -0.81 4.07
CA VAL A 41 16.01 0.10 4.93
C VAL A 41 15.91 1.48 4.28
N ILE A 42 17.04 1.99 3.78
CA ILE A 42 17.08 3.28 3.10
C ILE A 42 16.29 3.22 1.78
N ILE A 43 16.42 2.14 1.01
CA ILE A 43 15.59 1.94 -0.19
C ILE A 43 14.10 1.98 0.15
N PHE A 44 13.68 1.31 1.23
CA PHE A 44 12.29 1.27 1.65
C PHE A 44 11.75 2.69 1.94
N TRP A 45 12.47 3.47 2.76
CA TRP A 45 12.04 4.83 3.11
C TRP A 45 12.07 5.79 1.92
N VAL A 46 13.11 5.72 1.08
CA VAL A 46 13.20 6.55 -0.14
C VAL A 46 12.06 6.24 -1.09
N LEU A 47 11.71 4.97 -1.31
CA LEU A 47 10.61 4.62 -2.21
C LEU A 47 9.23 4.94 -1.62
N THR A 48 9.03 4.76 -0.32
CA THR A 48 7.71 5.02 0.29
C THR A 48 7.45 6.52 0.46
N LEU A 49 8.42 7.29 0.94
CA LEU A 49 8.25 8.70 1.27
C LEU A 49 8.41 9.64 0.07
N SER A 50 9.29 9.33 -0.89
CA SER A 50 9.51 10.21 -2.05
C SER A 50 8.37 10.20 -3.06
N PHE A 51 7.65 9.08 -3.17
CA PHE A 51 6.40 9.03 -3.95
C PHE A 51 5.23 9.68 -3.20
N GLY A 52 5.15 9.54 -1.88
CA GLY A 52 4.05 10.05 -1.07
C GLY A 52 4.08 11.57 -0.84
N VAL A 53 5.23 12.12 -0.44
CA VAL A 53 5.34 13.52 0.03
C VAL A 53 5.88 14.45 -1.05
N ARG A 54 6.92 14.02 -1.78
CA ARG A 54 7.67 14.89 -2.69
C ARG A 54 7.28 14.76 -4.16
N LEU A 55 6.32 13.87 -4.49
CA LEU A 55 5.87 13.57 -5.84
C LEU A 55 7.03 13.34 -6.83
N GLN A 56 8.17 12.81 -6.36
CA GLN A 56 9.32 12.55 -7.23
C GLN A 56 8.94 11.46 -8.23
N ARG A 57 8.93 11.79 -9.54
CA ARG A 57 8.42 10.89 -10.59
C ARG A 57 9.50 10.18 -11.40
N THR A 58 10.78 10.42 -11.10
CA THR A 58 11.89 9.86 -11.89
C THR A 58 12.81 8.99 -11.05
N LEU A 59 13.34 7.94 -11.66
CA LEU A 59 14.33 7.08 -11.01
C LEU A 59 15.61 7.86 -10.64
N ALA A 60 15.97 8.88 -11.43
CA ALA A 60 17.11 9.74 -11.15
C ALA A 60 16.91 10.62 -9.91
N SER A 61 15.70 11.14 -9.68
CA SER A 61 15.40 11.91 -8.46
C SER A 61 15.42 11.00 -7.23
N LEU A 62 14.85 9.80 -7.33
CA LEU A 62 14.89 8.81 -6.24
C LEU A 62 16.33 8.39 -5.91
N LYS A 63 17.19 8.25 -6.92
CA LYS A 63 18.61 8.00 -6.72
C LYS A 63 19.27 9.10 -5.89
N ARG A 64 19.04 10.38 -6.23
CA ARG A 64 19.62 11.51 -5.49
C ARG A 64 19.13 11.58 -4.05
N GLU A 65 17.87 11.26 -3.80
CA GLU A 65 17.34 11.15 -2.45
C GLU A 65 18.04 10.01 -1.71
N TYR A 66 18.19 8.84 -2.33
CA TYR A 66 18.94 7.72 -1.75
C TYR A 66 20.40 8.10 -1.43
N GLU A 67 21.10 8.79 -2.32
CA GLU A 67 22.48 9.23 -2.07
C GLU A 67 22.56 10.23 -0.91
N THR A 68 21.56 11.11 -0.77
CA THR A 68 21.42 12.03 0.35
C THR A 68 21.22 11.28 1.67
N GLU A 69 20.22 10.40 1.73
CA GLU A 69 19.86 9.65 2.94
C GLU A 69 20.94 8.65 3.35
N SER A 70 21.60 8.00 2.38
CA SER A 70 22.67 7.03 2.65
C SER A 70 24.05 7.65 2.84
N GLN A 71 24.19 8.96 2.60
CA GLN A 71 25.47 9.68 2.57
C GLN A 71 26.53 8.99 1.68
N LYS A 72 26.08 8.31 0.63
CA LYS A 72 26.93 7.50 -0.27
C LYS A 72 26.57 7.81 -1.71
N THR A 73 27.57 8.09 -2.52
CA THR A 73 27.40 8.14 -3.98
C THR A 73 27.41 6.73 -4.56
N ILE A 74 26.44 6.42 -5.42
CA ILE A 74 26.34 5.12 -6.08
C ILE A 74 26.39 5.26 -7.61
N SER A 75 26.90 4.24 -8.28
CA SER A 75 26.84 4.21 -9.75
C SER A 75 25.39 4.06 -10.21
N ASP A 76 25.08 4.56 -11.40
CA ASP A 76 23.76 4.40 -12.01
C ASP A 76 23.37 2.92 -12.11
N SER A 77 24.30 2.06 -12.54
CA SER A 77 24.07 0.60 -12.58
C SER A 77 23.70 0.00 -11.23
N SER A 78 24.28 0.51 -10.13
CA SER A 78 23.95 0.02 -8.78
C SER A 78 22.53 0.39 -8.35
N TRP A 79 21.97 1.47 -8.91
CA TRP A 79 20.60 1.92 -8.65
C TRP A 79 19.59 1.26 -9.59
N TYR A 80 19.77 1.41 -10.91
CA TYR A 80 18.79 0.96 -11.90
C TYR A 80 18.60 -0.57 -11.90
N TYR A 81 19.66 -1.34 -11.62
CA TYR A 81 19.56 -2.81 -11.52
C TYR A 81 18.97 -3.32 -10.21
N ARG A 82 18.39 -2.44 -9.38
CA ARG A 82 17.60 -2.84 -8.19
C ARG A 82 16.11 -2.90 -8.44
N PHE A 83 15.63 -2.41 -9.59
CA PHE A 83 14.22 -2.50 -9.97
C PHE A 83 13.92 -3.88 -10.57
N THR A 84 13.91 -4.90 -9.71
CA THR A 84 13.77 -6.31 -10.06
C THR A 84 12.50 -6.92 -9.46
N PRO A 85 12.08 -8.13 -9.89
CA PRO A 85 10.96 -8.84 -9.26
C PRO A 85 11.14 -9.05 -7.75
N GLU A 86 12.38 -9.22 -7.27
CA GLU A 86 12.70 -9.36 -5.86
C GLU A 86 12.38 -8.08 -5.06
N LEU A 87 12.63 -6.89 -5.65
CA LEU A 87 12.21 -5.62 -5.03
C LEU A 87 10.67 -5.54 -4.95
N VAL A 88 9.97 -6.01 -5.98
CA VAL A 88 8.51 -6.04 -5.99
C VAL A 88 7.98 -6.95 -4.88
N GLU A 89 8.57 -8.13 -4.71
CA GLU A 89 8.21 -9.06 -3.65
C GLU A 89 8.52 -8.49 -2.26
N PHE A 90 9.68 -7.84 -2.08
CA PHE A 90 10.02 -7.11 -0.86
C PHE A 90 8.95 -6.08 -0.49
N LEU A 91 8.58 -5.20 -1.43
CA LEU A 91 7.56 -4.18 -1.20
C LEU A 91 6.18 -4.80 -0.95
N HIS A 92 5.86 -5.91 -1.59
CA HIS A 92 4.63 -6.66 -1.36
C HIS A 92 4.56 -7.21 0.09
N GLN A 93 5.65 -7.80 0.59
CA GLN A 93 5.76 -8.23 1.99
C GLN A 93 5.65 -7.04 2.95
N CYS A 94 6.24 -5.88 2.64
CA CYS A 94 6.07 -4.67 3.45
C CYS A 94 4.60 -4.21 3.52
N VAL A 95 3.85 -4.30 2.42
CA VAL A 95 2.40 -3.98 2.44
C VAL A 95 1.64 -4.95 3.33
N ILE A 96 1.88 -6.26 3.19
CA ILE A 96 1.23 -7.28 4.03
C ILE A 96 1.54 -7.05 5.51
N HIS A 97 2.82 -6.80 5.83
CA HIS A 97 3.28 -6.50 7.18
C HIS A 97 2.61 -5.26 7.75
N GLY A 98 2.63 -4.13 7.02
CA GLY A 98 1.98 -2.89 7.46
C GLY A 98 0.47 -3.06 7.68
N MET A 99 -0.22 -3.83 6.82
CA MET A 99 -1.62 -4.18 7.05
C MET A 99 -1.81 -5.00 8.33
N GLY A 100 -0.89 -5.94 8.61
CA GLY A 100 -0.89 -6.75 9.81
C GLY A 100 -0.67 -5.94 11.09
N GLU A 101 0.28 -5.01 11.09
CA GLU A 101 0.54 -4.10 12.22
C GLU A 101 -0.66 -3.20 12.50
N LEU A 102 -1.26 -2.60 11.47
CA LEU A 102 -2.46 -1.77 11.61
C LEU A 102 -3.65 -2.56 12.20
N ALA A 103 -3.74 -3.86 11.93
CA ALA A 103 -4.79 -4.71 12.48
C ALA A 103 -4.60 -5.06 13.97
N LYS A 104 -3.43 -4.79 14.57
CA LYS A 104 -3.17 -5.02 16.00
C LYS A 104 -3.73 -3.92 16.89
N GLU A 105 -3.93 -2.72 16.35
CA GLU A 105 -4.48 -1.61 17.14
C GLU A 105 -5.89 -1.96 17.64
N PRO A 106 -6.25 -1.56 18.88
CA PRO A 106 -7.54 -1.88 19.45
C PRO A 106 -8.65 -1.31 18.56
N GLY A 107 -9.46 -2.23 18.04
CA GLY A 107 -10.49 -1.88 17.09
C GLY A 107 -11.56 -0.94 17.64
N ARG A 108 -12.27 -0.24 16.74
CA ARG A 108 -13.43 0.57 17.12
C ARG A 108 -14.56 -0.34 17.59
N LYS A 109 -15.19 0.04 18.71
CA LYS A 109 -16.45 -0.55 19.12
C LYS A 109 -17.56 -0.01 18.23
N LEU A 110 -18.30 -0.91 17.58
CA LEU A 110 -19.49 -0.54 16.83
C LEU A 110 -20.54 0.05 17.79
N SER A 111 -21.32 1.02 17.30
CA SER A 111 -22.44 1.56 18.06
C SER A 111 -23.48 0.48 18.36
N LYS A 112 -24.30 0.65 19.40
CA LYS A 112 -25.39 -0.30 19.75
C LYS A 112 -26.28 -0.69 18.58
N LYS A 113 -26.47 0.20 17.59
CA LYS A 113 -27.28 -0.10 16.39
C LYS A 113 -26.65 -1.13 15.45
N LEU A 114 -25.34 -1.32 15.54
CA LEU A 114 -24.52 -2.14 14.66
C LEU A 114 -23.87 -3.32 15.40
N GLU A 115 -24.16 -3.50 16.69
CA GLU A 115 -23.56 -4.54 17.55
C GLU A 115 -23.92 -5.97 17.12
N THR A 116 -24.98 -6.12 16.33
CA THR A 116 -25.40 -7.41 15.74
C THR A 116 -24.51 -7.87 14.59
N PHE A 117 -23.69 -6.98 14.03
CA PHE A 117 -22.73 -7.30 12.98
C PHE A 117 -21.33 -7.45 13.57
N GLN A 118 -20.57 -8.41 13.04
CA GLN A 118 -19.18 -8.61 13.42
C GLN A 118 -18.27 -7.47 12.95
N ASP A 119 -18.61 -6.83 11.83
CA ASP A 119 -17.81 -5.76 11.24
C ASP A 119 -18.64 -4.89 10.27
N VAL A 120 -18.15 -3.68 10.03
CA VAL A 120 -18.56 -2.82 8.93
C VAL A 120 -17.35 -2.64 8.01
N VAL A 121 -17.45 -3.16 6.80
CA VAL A 121 -16.40 -3.09 5.78
C VAL A 121 -16.75 -2.00 4.78
N ILE A 122 -15.80 -1.13 4.47
CA ILE A 122 -15.94 -0.04 3.51
C ILE A 122 -15.06 -0.38 2.32
N GLN A 123 -15.62 -0.41 1.10
CA GLN A 123 -14.84 -0.50 -0.12
C GLN A 123 -14.77 0.87 -0.78
N ASP A 124 -13.55 1.26 -1.11
CA ASP A 124 -13.26 2.45 -1.91
C ASP A 124 -12.17 2.12 -2.94
N SER A 125 -12.02 2.96 -3.96
CA SER A 125 -10.89 2.88 -4.86
C SER A 125 -10.38 4.24 -5.30
N THR A 126 -9.07 4.31 -5.50
CA THR A 126 -8.40 5.49 -6.04
C THR A 126 -7.68 5.17 -7.33
N ILE A 127 -7.54 6.15 -8.22
CA ILE A 127 -6.85 6.00 -9.50
C ILE A 127 -5.49 6.65 -9.39
N VAL A 128 -4.43 5.88 -9.62
CA VAL A 128 -3.06 6.35 -9.74
C VAL A 128 -2.67 6.38 -11.21
N ARG A 129 -2.23 7.54 -11.69
CA ARG A 129 -1.77 7.72 -13.08
C ARG A 129 -0.38 7.11 -13.25
N LEU A 130 -0.21 6.37 -14.33
CA LEU A 130 1.05 5.69 -14.67
C LEU A 130 1.65 6.28 -15.95
N HIS A 131 2.91 5.96 -16.19
CA HIS A 131 3.57 6.29 -17.46
C HIS A 131 2.86 5.58 -18.64
N SER A 132 2.75 6.26 -19.79
CA SER A 132 2.00 5.78 -20.95
C SER A 132 2.50 4.45 -21.50
N SER A 133 3.77 4.10 -21.28
CA SER A 133 4.34 2.80 -21.65
C SER A 133 3.68 1.60 -20.95
N LEU A 134 2.90 1.83 -19.88
CA LEU A 134 2.15 0.79 -19.18
C LEU A 134 0.69 0.70 -19.65
N ALA A 135 0.28 1.43 -20.69
CA ALA A 135 -1.11 1.48 -21.13
C ALA A 135 -1.64 0.13 -21.61
N ASP A 136 -0.78 -0.74 -22.15
CA ASP A 136 -1.18 -2.08 -22.58
C ASP A 136 -1.62 -2.96 -21.39
N LYS A 137 -0.94 -2.83 -20.25
CA LYS A 137 -1.23 -3.59 -19.02
C LYS A 137 -2.29 -2.91 -18.15
N PHE A 138 -2.26 -1.58 -18.09
CA PHE A 138 -3.11 -0.76 -17.23
C PHE A 138 -3.81 0.34 -18.05
N PRO A 139 -4.73 -0.01 -18.96
CA PRO A 139 -5.37 0.98 -19.81
C PRO A 139 -6.21 1.96 -18.98
N ALA A 140 -6.05 3.26 -19.24
CA ALA A 140 -6.86 4.31 -18.64
C ALA A 140 -8.32 4.28 -19.13
N ALA A 141 -9.24 4.72 -18.29
CA ALA A 141 -10.63 4.90 -18.70
C ALA A 141 -10.81 6.26 -19.40
N ARG A 142 -11.57 6.29 -20.50
CA ARG A 142 -12.02 7.53 -21.17
C ARG A 142 -10.88 8.51 -21.52
N SER A 143 -9.78 8.01 -22.07
CA SER A 143 -8.68 8.86 -22.55
C SER A 143 -8.78 9.12 -24.06
N ARG A 144 -8.57 10.38 -24.48
CA ARG A 144 -8.42 10.77 -25.90
C ARG A 144 -7.02 10.44 -26.45
N THR A 145 -6.06 10.21 -25.56
CA THR A 145 -4.66 9.89 -25.86
C THR A 145 -4.25 8.57 -25.20
N VAL A 146 -3.12 7.97 -25.61
CA VAL A 146 -2.61 6.77 -24.92
C VAL A 146 -2.23 7.13 -23.48
N ALA A 147 -2.99 6.61 -22.52
CA ALA A 147 -2.80 6.86 -21.10
C ALA A 147 -2.91 5.56 -20.30
N ALA A 148 -2.13 5.50 -19.22
CA ALA A 148 -2.10 4.36 -18.31
C ALA A 148 -2.58 4.79 -16.92
N GLY A 149 -3.35 3.92 -16.27
CA GLY A 149 -3.87 4.16 -14.94
C GLY A 149 -4.17 2.85 -14.21
N VAL A 150 -3.72 2.78 -12.96
CA VAL A 150 -4.04 1.70 -12.05
C VAL A 150 -5.11 2.17 -11.08
N LYS A 151 -6.12 1.35 -10.89
CA LYS A 151 -7.12 1.50 -9.83
C LYS A 151 -6.67 0.67 -8.64
N VAL A 152 -6.45 1.33 -7.52
CA VAL A 152 -6.11 0.71 -6.24
C VAL A 152 -7.42 0.58 -5.46
N GLY A 153 -7.95 -0.63 -5.38
CA GLY A 153 -9.14 -0.95 -4.58
C GLY A 153 -8.73 -1.36 -3.18
N VAL A 154 -9.36 -0.75 -2.17
CA VAL A 154 -9.10 -1.04 -0.75
C VAL A 154 -10.42 -1.38 -0.07
N MET A 155 -10.42 -2.46 0.72
CA MET A 155 -11.47 -2.72 1.70
C MET A 155 -10.93 -2.43 3.09
N VAL A 156 -11.61 -1.56 3.84
CA VAL A 156 -11.24 -1.14 5.19
C VAL A 156 -12.25 -1.70 6.18
N SER A 157 -11.76 -2.28 7.28
CA SER A 157 -12.59 -2.70 8.40
C SER A 157 -12.77 -1.53 9.36
N ALA A 158 -14.01 -1.18 9.69
CA ALA A 158 -14.28 -0.16 10.69
C ALA A 158 -13.94 -0.66 12.10
N VAL A 159 -14.15 -1.96 12.36
CA VAL A 159 -13.75 -2.57 13.64
C VAL A 159 -12.25 -2.59 13.74
N ALA A 160 -11.51 -3.19 12.81
CA ALA A 160 -10.04 -3.23 12.89
C ALA A 160 -9.36 -1.87 12.60
N ASN A 161 -10.13 -0.83 12.25
CA ASN A 161 -9.64 0.51 11.91
C ASN A 161 -8.50 0.50 10.87
N GLY A 162 -8.55 -0.43 9.91
CA GLY A 162 -7.42 -0.68 9.02
C GLY A 162 -7.78 -1.39 7.72
N PRO A 163 -6.87 -1.39 6.74
CA PRO A 163 -7.05 -2.08 5.47
C PRO A 163 -7.11 -3.60 5.67
N ARG A 164 -8.21 -4.20 5.22
CA ARG A 164 -8.42 -5.65 5.19
C ARG A 164 -7.87 -6.28 3.92
N THR A 165 -8.04 -5.62 2.78
CA THR A 165 -7.54 -6.08 1.48
C THR A 165 -7.13 -4.90 0.63
N VAL A 166 -6.05 -5.05 -0.12
CA VAL A 166 -5.63 -4.12 -1.18
C VAL A 166 -5.50 -4.91 -2.48
N ALA A 167 -6.03 -4.38 -3.58
CA ALA A 167 -5.94 -5.02 -4.88
C ALA A 167 -5.73 -3.98 -5.99
N LEU A 168 -4.93 -4.35 -6.99
CA LEU A 168 -4.64 -3.53 -8.14
C LEU A 168 -5.45 -4.00 -9.36
N TYR A 169 -6.08 -3.04 -10.03
CA TYR A 169 -6.86 -3.26 -11.23
C TYR A 169 -6.44 -2.26 -12.31
N SER A 170 -6.68 -2.58 -13.59
CA SER A 170 -6.66 -1.52 -14.62
C SER A 170 -7.74 -0.49 -14.29
N GLU A 171 -7.47 0.80 -14.53
CA GLU A 171 -8.44 1.89 -14.36
C GLU A 171 -9.77 1.62 -15.11
N LYS A 172 -9.71 0.97 -16.28
CA LYS A 172 -10.89 0.59 -17.08
C LYS A 172 -11.78 -0.46 -16.40
N THR A 173 -11.30 -1.11 -15.34
CA THR A 173 -12.07 -2.11 -14.60
C THR A 173 -13.25 -1.43 -13.91
N ALA A 174 -14.46 -1.89 -14.23
CA ALA A 174 -15.68 -1.40 -13.59
C ALA A 174 -15.63 -1.64 -12.08
N GLU A 175 -16.08 -0.67 -11.28
CA GLU A 175 -16.02 -0.72 -9.82
C GLU A 175 -16.68 -1.99 -9.25
N ILE A 176 -17.83 -2.39 -9.81
CA ILE A 176 -18.51 -3.61 -9.38
C ILE A 176 -17.67 -4.89 -9.54
N LYS A 177 -16.66 -4.88 -10.43
CA LYS A 177 -15.76 -6.01 -10.66
C LYS A 177 -14.54 -6.00 -9.73
N THR A 178 -14.29 -4.91 -9.00
CA THR A 178 -13.24 -4.85 -7.97
C THR A 178 -13.69 -5.54 -6.68
N LEU A 179 -15.00 -5.72 -6.50
CA LEU A 179 -15.60 -6.38 -5.36
C LEU A 179 -15.94 -7.85 -5.67
N LYS A 180 -15.32 -8.77 -4.94
CA LYS A 180 -15.67 -10.20 -4.95
C LYS A 180 -16.48 -10.57 -3.70
N ILE A 181 -17.80 -10.51 -3.81
CA ILE A 181 -18.71 -10.95 -2.75
C ILE A 181 -18.61 -12.47 -2.59
N GLY A 182 -18.40 -12.94 -1.36
CA GLY A 182 -18.33 -14.35 -1.02
C GLY A 182 -18.75 -14.62 0.43
N PRO A 183 -18.59 -15.86 0.94
CA PRO A 183 -19.04 -16.25 2.28
C PRO A 183 -18.49 -15.38 3.42
N TRP A 184 -17.36 -14.71 3.20
CA TRP A 184 -16.73 -13.80 4.14
C TRP A 184 -17.59 -12.58 4.53
N ILE A 185 -18.66 -12.28 3.78
CA ILE A 185 -19.56 -11.15 4.06
C ILE A 185 -20.62 -11.47 5.12
N LYS A 186 -20.79 -12.75 5.47
CA LYS A 186 -21.78 -13.17 6.46
C LYS A 186 -21.57 -12.40 7.77
N ASP A 187 -22.67 -11.93 8.36
CA ASP A 187 -22.71 -11.15 9.60
C ASP A 187 -21.91 -9.83 9.55
N ARG A 188 -21.70 -9.27 8.35
CA ARG A 188 -20.99 -7.99 8.15
C ARG A 188 -21.80 -7.05 7.26
N ILE A 189 -21.62 -5.75 7.46
CA ILE A 189 -22.15 -4.72 6.54
C ILE A 189 -21.05 -4.37 5.55
N LEU A 190 -21.39 -4.31 4.27
CA LEU A 190 -20.51 -3.76 3.24
C LEU A 190 -21.05 -2.42 2.76
N LEU A 191 -20.25 -1.37 2.94
CA LEU A 191 -20.48 -0.03 2.41
C LEU A 191 -19.63 0.14 1.15
N VAL A 192 -20.26 0.56 0.07
CA VAL A 192 -19.63 0.81 -1.25
C VAL A 192 -20.08 2.19 -1.70
N ASP A 193 -19.18 2.98 -2.26
CA ASP A 193 -19.52 4.30 -2.78
C ASP A 193 -20.54 4.24 -3.93
N LEU A 194 -21.50 5.17 -3.91
CA LEU A 194 -22.68 5.24 -4.79
C LEU A 194 -22.36 5.62 -6.24
N GLY A 195 -21.11 6.05 -6.54
CA GLY A 195 -20.60 6.11 -7.91
C GLY A 195 -20.63 4.75 -8.63
N SER A 196 -20.83 3.67 -7.87
CA SER A 196 -21.14 2.33 -8.33
C SER A 196 -22.48 1.88 -7.75
N THR A 197 -23.53 1.92 -8.54
CA THR A 197 -24.90 1.65 -8.09
C THR A 197 -25.07 0.20 -7.61
N LYS A 198 -25.19 0.01 -6.28
CA LYS A 198 -26.21 -0.81 -5.54
C LYS A 198 -25.73 -1.12 -4.11
N LEU A 199 -26.48 -0.66 -3.10
CA LEU A 199 -26.41 -1.23 -1.74
C LEU A 199 -26.84 -2.71 -1.80
N LYS A 200 -25.99 -3.63 -1.36
CA LYS A 200 -26.37 -5.04 -1.16
C LYS A 200 -26.23 -5.38 0.32
N CYS A 201 -27.36 -5.36 1.02
CA CYS A 201 -27.45 -5.88 2.38
C CYS A 201 -27.83 -7.37 2.28
N CYS A 202 -26.88 -8.27 2.54
CA CYS A 202 -27.16 -9.70 2.67
C CYS A 202 -27.45 -10.01 4.13
N LYS A 203 -28.73 -10.02 4.51
CA LYS A 203 -29.19 -10.74 5.69
C LYS A 203 -29.59 -12.15 5.25
N SER A 204 -28.94 -13.17 5.79
CA SER A 204 -29.46 -14.55 5.77
C SER A 204 -30.61 -14.67 6.75
#